data_AF-A0A846ZT14-F1
#
_entry.id   AF-A0A846ZT14-F1
#
_cell.length_a   1.000
_cell.length_b   1.000
_cell.length_c   1.000
_cell.angle_alpha   90.00
_cell.angle_beta   90.00
_cell.angle_gamma   90.00
#
_symmetry.space_group_name_H-M   'P 1'
#
loop_
_entity.id
_entity.type
_entity.pdbx_description
1 polymer ?
#
loop_
_entity_poly.entity_id
_entity_poly.type
_entity_poly.pdbx_seq_one_letter_code
_entity_poly.pdbx_strand_id
1 'polypeptide(L)'
;MLLNFFLIFIVIYLFYYFTIVRRKEKKQSIELKYIIKIYKLDYTKLNAKYISNIIAFSTSFLIALVTSFVNLEKNILRQLILILIILVPSIFIMYHIIGKIYQKRM
;
A
#
# COMPACT_ATOMS: atom_id res chain seq x y z
N MET A 1 14.98 -1.49 -15.99
CA MET A 1 14.46 -0.73 -14.82
C MET A 1 12.93 -0.68 -14.82
N LEU A 2 12.29 -0.12 -15.85
CA LEU A 2 10.81 -0.05 -15.95
C LEU A 2 10.12 -1.43 -16.05
N LEU A 3 10.65 -2.37 -16.83
CA LEU A 3 10.08 -3.71 -16.93
C LEU A 3 10.05 -4.43 -15.57
N ASN A 4 11.16 -4.38 -14.82
CA ASN A 4 11.26 -4.96 -13.48
C ASN A 4 10.28 -4.30 -12.50
N PHE A 5 10.09 -2.98 -12.60
CA PHE A 5 9.09 -2.27 -11.80
C PHE A 5 7.70 -2.85 -12.02
N PHE A 6 7.25 -2.95 -13.28
CA PHE A 6 5.92 -3.49 -13.58
C PHE A 6 5.77 -4.95 -13.18
N LEU A 7 6.82 -5.76 -13.35
CA LEU A 7 6.79 -7.17 -12.95
C LEU A 7 6.64 -7.32 -11.43
N ILE A 8 7.46 -6.61 -10.65
CA ILE A 8 7.37 -6.61 -9.18
C ILE A 8 6.00 -6.09 -8.74
N PHE A 9 5.55 -4.99 -9.33
CA PHE A 9 4.25 -4.39 -9.05
C PHE A 9 3.11 -5.39 -9.26
N ILE A 10 3.06 -6.04 -10.42
CA ILE A 10 2.01 -7.00 -10.78
C ILE A 10 2.04 -8.22 -9.86
N VAL A 11 3.21 -8.79 -9.60
CA VAL A 11 3.36 -9.97 -8.74
C VAL A 11 2.89 -9.67 -7.33
N ILE A 12 3.33 -8.56 -6.74
CA ILE A 12 2.95 -8.17 -5.38
C ILE A 12 1.47 -7.80 -5.32
N TYR A 13 0.96 -7.07 -6.32
CA TYR A 13 -0.45 -6.73 -6.38
C TYR A 13 -1.34 -7.98 -6.45
N LEU A 14 -1.00 -8.95 -7.31
CA LEU A 14 -1.74 -10.20 -7.41
C LEU A 14 -1.70 -10.97 -6.08
N PHE A 15 -0.54 -11.02 -5.42
CA PHE A 15 -0.42 -11.64 -4.10
C PHE A 15 -1.36 -10.98 -3.09
N TYR A 16 -1.35 -9.65 -2.97
CA TYR A 16 -2.26 -8.90 -2.10
C TYR A 16 -3.74 -9.09 -2.50
N TYR A 17 -4.02 -9.13 -3.80
CA TYR A 17 -5.37 -9.29 -4.33
C TYR A 17 -5.95 -10.66 -3.94
N PHE A 18 -5.21 -11.75 -4.15
CA PHE A 18 -5.68 -13.09 -3.80
C PHE A 18 -5.77 -13.31 -2.29
N THR A 19 -4.85 -12.73 -1.51
CA THR A 19 -4.80 -12.93 -0.06
C THR A 19 -5.82 -12.08 0.70
N ILE A 20 -6.05 -10.83 0.28
CA ILE A 20 -6.90 -9.86 1.00
C ILE A 20 -8.17 -9.53 0.21
N VAL A 21 -8.04 -9.03 -1.02
CA VAL A 21 -9.16 -8.43 -1.77
C VAL A 21 -10.21 -9.44 -2.23
N ARG A 22 -9.77 -10.64 -2.63
CA ARG A 22 -10.66 -11.69 -3.15
C ARG A 22 -11.44 -12.42 -2.06
N ARG A 23 -11.02 -12.34 -0.80
CA ARG A 23 -11.73 -13.01 0.30
C ARG A 23 -13.14 -12.42 0.45
N LYS A 24 -14.14 -13.30 0.57
CA LYS A 24 -15.54 -12.90 0.83
C LYS A 24 -15.74 -12.38 2.26
N GLU A 25 -14.88 -12.80 3.19
CA GLU A 25 -14.93 -12.34 4.56
C GLU A 25 -14.40 -10.90 4.67
N LYS A 26 -15.09 -10.10 5.49
CA LYS A 26 -14.71 -8.73 5.89
C LYS A 26 -13.46 -8.71 6.79
N LYS A 27 -12.47 -9.56 6.53
CA LYS A 27 -11.22 -9.59 7.30
C LYS A 27 -10.45 -8.31 6.97
N GLN A 28 -10.59 -7.32 7.84
CA GLN A 28 -9.94 -6.03 7.69
C GLN A 28 -8.43 -6.22 7.81
N SER A 29 -7.70 -5.74 6.80
CA SER A 29 -6.26 -5.66 6.87
C SER A 29 -5.82 -4.68 7.97
N ILE A 30 -4.59 -4.82 8.47
CA ILE A 30 -4.08 -3.95 9.54
C ILE A 30 -4.05 -2.49 9.05
N GLU A 31 -3.70 -2.29 7.78
CA GLU A 31 -3.71 -0.98 7.11
C GLU A 31 -5.11 -0.37 7.09
N LEU A 32 -6.14 -1.17 6.74
CA LEU A 32 -7.52 -0.70 6.71
C LEU A 32 -8.01 -0.30 8.11
N LYS A 33 -7.71 -1.11 9.12
CA LYS A 33 -8.02 -0.79 10.53
C LYS A 33 -7.37 0.50 10.97
N TYR A 34 -6.10 0.71 10.60
CA TYR A 34 -5.37 1.93 10.92
C TYR A 34 -6.04 3.16 10.31
N ILE A 35 -6.36 3.12 9.01
CA ILE A 35 -6.99 4.25 8.31
C ILE A 35 -8.37 4.56 8.90
N ILE A 36 -9.21 3.55 9.15
CA ILE A 36 -10.53 3.74 9.76
C ILE A 36 -10.41 4.42 11.12
N LYS A 37 -9.46 3.97 11.96
CA LYS A 37 -9.25 4.50 13.31
C LYS A 37 -8.77 5.96 13.30
N ILE A 38 -7.78 6.27 12.46
CA ILE A 38 -7.17 7.62 12.41
C ILE A 38 -8.13 8.64 11.78
N TYR A 39 -8.82 8.27 10.70
CA TYR A 39 -9.70 9.19 9.96
C TYR A 39 -11.17 9.10 10.37
N LYS A 40 -11.48 8.30 11.40
CA LYS A 40 -12.84 8.09 11.95
C LYS A 40 -13.88 7.78 10.85
N LEU A 41 -13.50 6.95 9.89
CA LEU A 41 -14.36 6.59 8.78
C LEU A 41 -15.50 5.67 9.23
N ASP A 42 -16.71 5.91 8.74
CA ASP A 42 -17.85 5.06 9.03
C ASP A 42 -17.77 3.76 8.21
N TYR A 43 -17.42 2.65 8.89
CA TYR A 43 -17.27 1.34 8.26
C TYR A 43 -18.55 0.82 7.58
N THR A 44 -19.73 1.27 8.02
CA THR A 44 -21.01 0.79 7.46
C THR A 44 -21.27 1.32 6.06
N LYS A 45 -20.81 2.55 5.77
CA LYS A 45 -20.89 3.19 4.45
C LYS A 45 -19.73 2.83 3.54
N LEU A 46 -18.77 2.08 4.06
CA LEU A 46 -17.47 1.86 3.45
C LEU A 46 -17.48 0.57 2.63
N ASN A 47 -17.24 0.68 1.33
CA ASN A 47 -17.04 -0.49 0.50
C ASN A 47 -15.65 -1.10 0.80
N ALA A 48 -15.62 -2.03 1.77
CA ALA A 48 -14.40 -2.66 2.27
C ALA A 48 -13.57 -3.32 1.15
N LYS A 49 -14.22 -3.87 0.13
CA LYS A 49 -13.54 -4.46 -1.03
C LYS A 49 -12.84 -3.39 -1.87
N TYR A 50 -13.51 -2.28 -2.14
CA TYR A 50 -12.95 -1.17 -2.90
C TYR A 50 -11.77 -0.52 -2.17
N ILE A 51 -11.90 -0.24 -0.86
CA ILE A 51 -10.77 0.32 -0.08
C ILE A 51 -9.61 -0.67 -0.02
N SER A 52 -9.87 -1.95 0.26
CA SER A 52 -8.81 -2.95 0.31
C SER A 52 -8.07 -3.07 -1.02
N ASN A 53 -8.77 -2.90 -2.15
CA ASN A 53 -8.14 -2.88 -3.46
C ASN A 53 -7.24 -1.65 -3.67
N ILE A 54 -7.67 -0.48 -3.23
CA ILE A 54 -6.83 0.73 -3.25
C ILE A 54 -5.60 0.54 -2.36
N ILE A 55 -5.76 -0.01 -1.16
CA ILE A 55 -4.64 -0.30 -0.26
C ILE A 55 -3.68 -1.29 -0.92
N ALA A 56 -4.18 -2.39 -1.48
CA ALA A 56 -3.36 -3.37 -2.20
C ALA A 56 -2.58 -2.75 -3.36
N PHE A 57 -3.25 -1.93 -4.18
CA PHE A 57 -2.64 -1.18 -5.28
C PHE A 57 -1.55 -0.23 -4.78
N SER A 58 -1.85 0.56 -3.76
CA SER A 58 -0.92 1.52 -3.16
C SER A 58 0.30 0.85 -2.54
N THR A 59 0.12 -0.23 -1.79
CA THR A 59 1.23 -0.96 -1.15
C THR A 59 2.12 -1.65 -2.18
N SER A 60 1.53 -2.31 -3.18
CA SER A 60 2.31 -2.94 -4.27
C SER A 60 3.08 -1.90 -5.08
N PHE A 61 2.48 -0.73 -5.34
CA PHE A 61 3.14 0.39 -6.00
C PHE A 61 4.33 0.89 -5.19
N LEU A 62 4.16 1.12 -3.87
CA LEU A 62 5.23 1.56 -2.99
C LEU A 62 6.39 0.57 -2.96
N ILE A 63 6.12 -0.73 -2.85
CA ILE A 63 7.18 -1.74 -2.83
C ILE A 63 7.94 -1.73 -4.16
N ALA A 64 7.23 -1.77 -5.30
CA ALA A 64 7.88 -1.73 -6.61
C ALA A 64 8.73 -0.46 -6.82
N LEU A 65 8.24 0.69 -6.35
CA LEU A 65 8.94 1.96 -6.42
C LEU A 65 10.21 1.95 -5.56
N VAL A 66 10.09 1.57 -4.29
CA VAL A 66 11.23 1.49 -3.36
C VAL A 66 12.28 0.51 -3.87
N THR A 67 11.88 -0.70 -4.29
CA THR A 67 12.82 -1.68 -4.85
C THR A 67 13.54 -1.15 -6.09
N SER A 68 12.85 -0.35 -6.92
CA SER A 68 13.47 0.26 -8.11
C SER A 68 14.54 1.29 -7.75
N PHE A 69 14.31 2.11 -6.71
CA PHE A 69 15.30 3.08 -6.21
C PHE A 69 16.49 2.37 -5.53
N VAL A 70 16.21 1.34 -4.75
CA VAL A 70 17.23 0.63 -3.97
C VAL A 70 18.20 -0.15 -4.85
N ASN A 71 17.71 -0.68 -5.98
CA ASN A 71 18.55 -1.37 -6.97
C ASN A 71 19.58 -0.46 -7.67
N LEU A 72 19.51 0.87 -7.50
CA LEU A 72 20.54 1.78 -7.99
C LEU A 72 21.82 1.73 -7.14
N GLU A 73 21.69 1.35 -5.87
CA GLU A 73 22.80 1.28 -4.93
C GLU A 73 23.33 -0.16 -4.86
N LYS A 74 24.65 -0.35 -4.86
CA LYS A 74 25.25 -1.70 -4.81
C LYS A 74 25.53 -2.19 -3.39
N ASN A 75 25.65 -1.26 -2.44
CA ASN A 75 26.00 -1.59 -1.06
C ASN A 75 24.74 -1.88 -0.23
N ILE A 76 24.64 -3.10 0.28
CA ILE A 76 23.51 -3.60 1.09
C ILE A 76 23.20 -2.70 2.32
N LEU A 77 24.22 -2.17 3.01
CA LEU A 77 23.98 -1.29 4.15
C LEU A 77 23.32 0.01 3.72
N ARG A 78 23.75 0.59 2.59
CA ARG A 78 23.14 1.81 2.03
C ARG A 78 21.75 1.55 1.45
N GLN A 79 21.54 0.37 0.86
CA GLN A 79 20.22 -0.07 0.42
C GLN A 79 19.21 -0.09 1.57
N LEU A 80 19.57 -0.67 2.73
CA LEU A 80 18.70 -0.71 3.91
C LEU A 80 18.34 0.68 4.42
N ILE A 81 19.32 1.58 4.48
CA ILE A 81 19.10 2.97 4.89
C ILE A 81 18.16 3.68 3.91
N LEU A 82 18.36 3.50 2.60
CA LEU A 82 17.49 4.06 1.57
C LEU A 82 16.07 3.51 1.64
N ILE A 83 15.90 2.20 1.87
CA ILE A 83 14.57 1.61 2.09
C ILE A 83 13.89 2.31 3.25
N LEU A 84 14.55 2.46 4.40
CA LEU A 84 13.95 3.07 5.58
C LEU A 84 13.53 4.52 5.31
N ILE A 85 14.42 5.32 4.72
CA ILE A 85 14.18 6.75 4.47
C ILE A 85 13.07 6.96 3.43
N ILE A 86 12.94 6.09 2.42
CA ILE A 86 11.95 6.27 1.37
C ILE A 86 10.62 5.61 1.74
N LEU A 87 10.65 4.37 2.22
CA LEU A 87 9.46 3.55 2.44
C LEU A 87 8.59 4.12 3.57
N VAL A 88 9.19 4.48 4.71
CA VAL A 88 8.44 4.95 5.88
C VAL A 88 7.61 6.19 5.57
N PRO A 89 8.19 7.32 5.10
CA PRO A 89 7.38 8.50 4.77
C PRO A 89 6.39 8.24 3.63
N SER A 90 6.76 7.42 2.64
CA SER A 90 5.86 7.11 1.54
C SER A 90 4.61 6.35 1.99
N ILE A 91 4.73 5.42 2.95
CA ILE A 91 3.58 4.74 3.56
C ILE A 91 2.67 5.76 4.27
N PHE A 92 3.24 6.65 5.09
CA PHE A 92 2.46 7.67 5.80
C PHE A 92 1.71 8.61 4.85
N ILE A 93 2.40 9.12 3.81
CA ILE A 93 1.81 9.98 2.79
C ILE A 93 0.65 9.25 2.10
N MET A 94 0.87 8.00 1.71
CA MET A 94 -0.13 7.23 0.97
C MET A 94 -1.38 6.96 1.82
N TYR A 95 -1.22 6.58 3.09
CA TYR A 95 -2.35 6.39 3.99
C TYR A 95 -3.05 7.70 4.32
N HIS A 96 -2.32 8.82 4.38
CA HIS A 96 -2.92 10.13 4.52
C HIS A 96 -3.81 10.49 3.34
N ILE A 97 -3.31 10.28 2.12
CA ILE A 97 -4.07 10.50 0.89
C ILE A 97 -5.33 9.63 0.87
N ILE A 98 -5.19 8.32 1.11
CA ILE A 98 -6.34 7.40 1.13
C ILE A 98 -7.35 7.85 2.19
N GLY A 99 -6.90 8.08 3.42
CA GLY A 99 -7.77 8.52 4.52
C GLY A 99 -8.55 9.79 4.21
N LYS A 100 -7.87 10.83 3.70
CA LYS A 100 -8.49 12.11 3.32
C LYS A 100 -9.49 11.96 2.17
N ILE A 101 -9.20 11.15 1.15
CA ILE A 101 -10.12 10.93 0.02
C ILE A 101 -11.42 10.33 0.51
N TYR A 102 -11.36 9.33 1.39
CA TYR A 102 -12.56 8.70 1.93
C TYR A 102 -13.29 9.56 2.95
N GLN A 103 -12.56 10.33 3.76
CA GLN A 103 -13.17 11.28 4.70
C GLN A 103 -13.99 12.36 3.99
N LYS A 104 -13.54 12.83 2.81
CA LYS A 104 -14.30 13.82 2.02
C LYS A 104 -15.53 13.24 1.29
N ARG A 105 -15.56 11.91 1.10
CA ARG A 105 -16.64 11.22 0.37
C ARG A 105 -17.76 10.71 1.29
N MET A 106 -17.57 10.82 2.61
CA MET A 106 -18.51 10.40 3.65
C MET A 106 -19.03 11.61 4.42
#